data_AF-A0A8H3J0V7-F1
#
_entry.id   AF-A0A8H3J0V7-F1
#
_cell.length_a   1.000
_cell.length_b   1.000
_cell.length_c   1.000
_cell.angle_alpha   90.00
_cell.angle_beta   90.00
_cell.angle_gamma   90.00
#
_symmetry.space_group_name_H-M   'P 1'
#
loop_
_entity.id
_entity.type
_entity.pdbx_description
1 polymer ?
#
loop_
_entity_poly.entity_id
_entity_poly.type
_entity_poly.pdbx_seq_one_letter_code
_entity_poly.pdbx_strand_id
1 'polypeptide(L)'
;MAEFLSAYPTAGGQYHWVAVIAWPKWRPLLSWITGWVNVSGWIALVASGGLLGSQLIVGVISFMNQSYVPQRWHQFLIYIGYNLIAFLLNAFGNFLLPYVTKGAFAWSITGFVIISITVLACSSPNYASGKFVFATFINGKPVVK
;
A
#
# COMPACT_ATOMS: atom_id res chain seq x y z
N MET A 1 -8.14 18.84 -6.55
CA MET A 1 -7.48 19.13 -5.26
C MET A 1 -6.46 20.27 -5.37
N ALA A 2 -5.78 20.48 -6.51
CA ALA A 2 -4.77 21.52 -6.68
C ALA A 2 -5.30 22.97 -6.53
N GLU A 3 -6.47 23.27 -7.10
CA GLU A 3 -7.10 24.61 -6.99
C GLU A 3 -7.53 24.93 -5.56
N PHE A 4 -8.03 23.91 -4.86
CA PHE A 4 -8.41 23.97 -3.47
C PHE A 4 -7.19 24.18 -2.57
N LEU A 5 -6.17 23.32 -2.63
CA LEU A 5 -4.95 23.41 -1.82
C LEU A 5 -4.23 24.77 -1.92
N SER A 6 -4.38 25.48 -3.05
CA SER A 6 -3.88 26.85 -3.24
C SER A 6 -4.71 27.90 -2.48
N ALA A 7 -6.03 27.72 -2.36
CA ALA A 7 -6.94 28.69 -1.75
C ALA A 7 -7.03 28.59 -0.21
N TYR A 8 -6.85 27.41 0.39
CA TYR A 8 -6.91 27.22 1.84
C TYR A 8 -5.80 26.27 2.35
N PRO A 9 -4.62 26.78 2.73
CA PRO A 9 -3.54 25.96 3.27
C PRO A 9 -3.80 25.71 4.76
N THR A 10 -4.86 24.99 5.10
CA THR A 10 -5.15 24.58 6.49
C THR A 10 -4.90 23.09 6.68
N ALA A 11 -4.27 22.72 7.80
CA ALA A 11 -3.86 21.36 8.16
C ALA A 11 -5.02 20.37 8.41
N GLY A 12 -6.27 20.75 8.12
CA GLY A 12 -7.50 20.00 8.44
C GLY A 12 -7.86 18.88 7.46
N GLY A 13 -7.05 18.63 6.43
CA GLY A 13 -7.26 17.54 5.47
C GLY A 13 -8.60 17.61 4.74
N GLN A 14 -8.96 16.54 4.02
CA GLN A 14 -10.15 16.43 3.14
C GLN A 14 -11.48 16.83 3.83
N TYR A 15 -11.59 16.68 5.15
CA TYR A 15 -12.79 17.04 5.92
C TYR A 15 -13.04 18.54 6.05
N HIS A 16 -11.96 19.32 6.16
CA HIS A 16 -12.07 20.77 6.25
C HIS A 16 -12.56 21.36 4.92
N TRP A 17 -12.22 20.76 3.78
CA TRP A 17 -12.70 21.18 2.47
C TRP A 17 -14.21 20.93 2.31
N VAL A 18 -14.69 19.78 2.75
CA VAL A 18 -16.12 19.45 2.74
C VAL A 18 -16.89 20.36 3.68
N ALA A 19 -16.33 20.65 4.85
CA ALA A 19 -16.89 21.66 5.74
C ALA A 19 -16.94 23.03 5.04
N VAL A 20 -15.89 23.50 4.37
CA VAL A 20 -15.89 24.83 3.72
C VAL A 20 -16.89 24.91 2.56
N ILE A 21 -17.05 23.86 1.76
CA ILE A 21 -17.83 23.85 0.51
C ILE A 21 -19.32 23.49 0.72
N ALA A 22 -19.66 22.74 1.77
CA ALA A 22 -21.03 22.28 1.97
C ALA A 22 -21.99 23.41 2.38
N TRP A 23 -23.20 23.40 1.80
CA TRP A 23 -24.30 24.31 2.17
C TRP A 23 -24.57 24.27 3.69
N PRO A 24 -24.88 25.42 4.34
CA PRO A 24 -24.92 25.55 5.80
C PRO A 24 -25.89 24.56 6.48
N LYS A 25 -26.91 24.09 5.77
CA LYS A 25 -27.89 23.12 6.27
C LYS A 25 -27.39 21.67 6.31
N TRP A 26 -26.42 21.30 5.45
CA TRP A 26 -25.92 19.93 5.28
C TRP A 26 -24.44 19.77 5.69
N ARG A 27 -23.78 20.88 6.03
CA ARG A 27 -22.39 20.98 6.48
C ARG A 27 -21.99 19.93 7.53
N PRO A 28 -22.77 19.71 8.62
CA PRO A 28 -22.38 18.75 9.64
C PRO A 28 -22.47 17.31 9.15
N LEU A 29 -23.51 16.99 8.37
CA LEU A 29 -23.81 15.63 7.93
C LEU A 29 -22.84 15.16 6.85
N LEU A 30 -22.53 16.02 5.87
CA LEU A 30 -21.53 15.74 4.84
C LEU A 30 -20.12 15.64 5.45
N SER A 31 -19.75 16.55 6.36
CA SER A 31 -18.46 16.48 7.06
C SER A 31 -18.33 15.21 7.91
N TRP A 32 -19.42 14.76 8.55
CA TRP A 32 -19.44 13.53 9.35
C TRP A 32 -19.30 12.27 8.50
N ILE A 33 -20.02 12.16 7.37
CA ILE A 33 -19.90 11.01 6.46
C ILE A 33 -18.51 10.96 5.86
N THR A 34 -18.01 12.09 5.32
CA THR A 34 -16.64 12.13 4.82
C THR A 34 -15.70 11.71 5.95
N GLY A 35 -15.85 12.32 7.14
CA GLY A 35 -15.20 11.97 8.42
C GLY A 35 -15.03 10.48 8.62
N TRP A 36 -16.13 9.74 8.65
CA TRP A 36 -16.06 8.30 8.85
C TRP A 36 -15.41 7.55 7.70
N VAL A 37 -15.62 7.98 6.45
CA VAL A 37 -15.04 7.33 5.26
C VAL A 37 -13.51 7.45 5.22
N ASN A 38 -12.93 8.62 5.51
CA ASN A 38 -11.46 8.69 5.52
C ASN A 38 -10.86 8.02 6.77
N VAL A 39 -11.52 8.03 7.94
CA VAL A 39 -11.05 7.24 9.11
C VAL A 39 -11.06 5.75 8.80
N SER A 40 -12.15 5.23 8.21
CA SER A 40 -12.21 3.83 7.81
C SER A 40 -11.19 3.50 6.72
N GLY A 41 -10.96 4.42 5.79
CA GLY A 41 -9.88 4.32 4.79
C GLY A 41 -8.50 4.20 5.42
N TRP A 42 -8.17 5.03 6.41
CA TRP A 42 -6.89 4.96 7.12
C TRP A 42 -6.74 3.64 7.89
N ILE A 43 -7.78 3.19 8.58
CA ILE A 43 -7.75 1.90 9.30
C ILE A 43 -7.56 0.75 8.31
N ALA A 44 -8.28 0.76 7.18
CA ALA A 44 -8.17 -0.26 6.14
C ALA A 44 -6.77 -0.27 5.49
N LEU A 45 -6.16 0.90 5.29
CA LEU A 45 -4.81 1.04 4.74
C LEU A 45 -3.77 0.42 5.68
N VAL A 46 -3.82 0.75 6.97
CA VAL A 46 -2.91 0.19 7.98
C VAL A 46 -3.08 -1.32 8.10
N ALA A 47 -4.33 -1.80 8.15
CA ALA A 47 -4.61 -3.23 8.21
C ALA A 47 -4.09 -3.99 6.97
N SER A 48 -4.28 -3.43 5.78
CA SER A 48 -3.79 -4.02 4.53
C SER A 48 -2.27 -4.08 4.47
N GLY A 49 -1.59 -3.00 4.88
CA GLY A 49 -0.12 -2.96 4.94
C GLY A 49 0.45 -3.99 5.92
N GLY A 50 -0.12 -4.09 7.12
CA GLY A 50 0.28 -5.09 8.11
C GLY A 50 0.05 -6.53 7.64
N LEU A 51 -1.08 -6.78 6.94
CA LEU A 51 -1.38 -8.09 6.39
C LEU A 51 -0.33 -8.50 5.34
N LEU A 52 -0.04 -7.63 4.38
CA LEU A 52 0.99 -7.87 3.35
C LEU A 52 2.37 -8.09 3.97
N GLY A 53 2.77 -7.26 4.94
CA GLY A 53 4.03 -7.42 5.65
C GLY A 53 4.15 -8.77 6.36
N SER A 54 3.10 -9.19 7.07
CA SER A 54 3.06 -10.49 7.75
C SER A 54 3.19 -11.66 6.77
N GLN A 55 2.52 -11.58 5.60
CA GLN A 55 2.57 -12.61 4.58
C GLN A 55 3.95 -12.74 3.94
N LEU A 56 4.62 -11.61 3.68
CA LEU A 56 5.98 -11.62 3.14
C LEU A 56 6.96 -12.26 4.11
N ILE A 57 6.87 -11.92 5.41
CA ILE A 57 7.75 -12.50 6.44
C ILE A 57 7.55 -14.00 6.56
N VAL A 58 6.29 -14.46 6.64
CA VAL A 58 5.98 -15.91 6.69
C VAL A 58 6.43 -16.61 5.40
N GLY A 59 6.29 -15.96 4.24
CA GLY A 59 6.77 -16.47 2.96
C GLY A 59 8.29 -16.67 2.94
N VAL A 60 9.06 -15.70 3.45
CA VAL A 60 10.53 -15.80 3.57
C VAL A 60 10.92 -16.92 4.53
N ILE A 61 10.24 -17.05 5.67
CA ILE A 61 10.51 -18.13 6.65
C ILE A 61 10.25 -19.50 6.01
N SER A 62 9.15 -19.66 5.27
CA SER A 62 8.83 -20.90 4.57
C SER A 62 9.82 -21.22 3.44
N PHE A 63 10.42 -20.20 2.82
CA PHE A 63 11.43 -20.39 1.78
C PHE A 63 12.76 -20.87 2.36
N MET A 64 13.17 -20.33 3.51
CA MET A 64 14.43 -20.67 4.18
C MET A 64 14.38 -22.03 4.89
N ASN A 65 13.22 -22.43 5.42
CA ASN A 65 13.04 -23.70 6.13
C ASN A 65 11.95 -24.55 5.48
N GLN A 66 12.35 -25.51 4.65
CA GLN A 66 11.42 -26.40 3.92
C GLN A 66 10.55 -27.29 4.84
N SER A 67 10.93 -27.46 6.11
CA SER A 67 10.17 -28.24 7.11
C SER A 67 9.19 -27.38 7.93
N TYR A 68 9.17 -26.06 7.74
CA TYR A 68 8.32 -25.17 8.52
C TYR A 68 6.89 -25.15 7.95
N VAL A 69 5.92 -25.56 8.77
CA VAL A 69 4.50 -25.50 8.42
C VAL A 69 3.93 -24.16 8.89
N PRO A 70 3.62 -23.22 7.98
CA PRO A 70 3.05 -21.93 8.37
C PRO A 70 1.66 -22.14 8.99
N GLN A 71 1.54 -21.73 10.25
CA GLN A 71 0.30 -21.79 11.03
C GLN A 71 -0.30 -20.39 11.17
N ARG A 72 -1.62 -20.30 11.24
CA ARG A 72 -2.38 -19.02 11.27
C ARG A 72 -1.98 -18.13 12.46
N TRP A 73 -1.60 -18.74 13.59
CA TRP A 73 -1.22 -18.00 14.79
C TRP A 73 0.15 -17.30 14.64
N HIS A 74 1.08 -17.88 13.89
CA HIS A 74 2.37 -17.24 13.61
C HIS A 74 2.17 -15.94 12.83
N GLN A 75 1.32 -15.99 11.80
CA GLN A 75 0.97 -14.81 11.02
C GLN A 75 0.30 -13.74 11.89
N PHE A 76 -0.60 -14.14 12.79
CA PHE A 76 -1.28 -13.24 13.71
C PHE A 76 -0.32 -12.52 14.67
N LEU A 77 0.64 -13.24 15.26
CA LEU A 77 1.65 -12.63 16.15
C LEU A 77 2.55 -11.65 15.41
N ILE A 78 2.99 -11.99 14.20
CA ILE A 78 3.79 -11.09 13.35
C ILE A 78 2.98 -9.84 13.00
N TYR A 79 1.70 -10.01 12.66
CA TYR A 79 0.80 -8.90 12.39
C TYR A 79 0.63 -7.96 13.59
N ILE A 80 0.45 -8.49 14.80
CA ILE A 80 0.39 -7.69 16.03
C ILE A 80 1.71 -6.96 16.27
N GLY A 81 2.84 -7.66 16.16
CA GLY A 81 4.17 -7.07 16.34
C GLY A 81 4.44 -5.92 15.37
N TYR A 82 4.06 -6.10 14.10
CA TYR A 82 4.17 -5.06 13.08
C TYR A 82 3.34 -3.81 13.44
N ASN A 83 2.08 -4.01 13.85
CA ASN A 83 1.21 -2.89 14.25
C ASN A 83 1.72 -2.18 15.50
N LEU A 84 2.27 -2.92 16.48
CA LEU A 84 2.87 -2.32 17.68
C LEU A 84 4.11 -1.49 17.34
N ILE A 85 5.00 -1.99 16.48
CA ILE A 85 6.19 -1.24 16.04
C ILE A 85 5.77 0.01 15.27
N ALA A 86 4.81 -0.10 14.35
CA ALA A 86 4.28 1.04 13.61
C ALA A 86 3.64 2.07 14.56
N PHE A 87 2.90 1.62 15.57
CA PHE A 87 2.31 2.47 16.61
C PHE A 87 3.39 3.18 17.43
N LEU A 88 4.43 2.48 17.87
CA LEU A 88 5.54 3.07 18.63
C LEU A 88 6.31 4.11 17.81
N LEU A 89 6.61 3.82 16.54
CA LEU A 89 7.25 4.78 15.64
C LEU A 89 6.37 6.00 15.37
N ASN A 90 5.05 5.83 15.28
CA ASN A 90 4.13 6.94 15.10
C ASN A 90 3.99 7.80 16.37
N ALA A 91 3.93 7.16 17.55
CA ALA A 91 3.78 7.82 18.84
C ALA A 91 5.06 8.56 19.28
N PHE A 92 6.23 7.92 19.15
CA PHE A 92 7.50 8.46 19.67
C PHE A 92 8.44 8.98 18.57
N GLY A 93 8.31 8.48 17.36
CA GLY A 93 9.24 8.73 16.24
C GLY A 93 8.79 9.82 15.28
N ASN A 94 8.00 10.82 15.72
CA ASN A 94 7.50 11.87 14.85
C ASN A 94 8.62 12.64 14.12
N PHE A 95 9.79 12.77 14.76
CA PHE A 95 10.98 13.35 14.16
C PHE A 95 11.64 12.46 13.09
N LEU A 96 11.46 11.14 13.17
CA LEU A 96 12.04 10.16 12.26
C LEU A 96 11.18 9.95 11.00
N LEU A 97 9.88 10.24 11.07
CA LEU A 97 8.93 10.16 9.96
C LEU A 97 9.45 10.82 8.66
N PRO A 98 9.91 12.08 8.64
CA PRO A 98 10.39 12.71 7.41
C PRO A 98 11.61 12.00 6.81
N TYR A 99 12.47 11.38 7.62
CA TYR A 99 13.62 10.62 7.13
C TYR A 99 13.21 9.26 6.58
N VAL A 100 12.32 8.55 7.27
CA VAL A 100 11.78 7.26 6.82
C VAL A 100 11.02 7.43 5.51
N THR A 101 10.21 8.49 5.37
CA THR A 101 9.47 8.77 4.13
C THR A 101 10.42 9.06 2.97
N LYS A 102 11.47 9.88 3.17
CA LYS A 102 12.49 10.13 2.13
C LYS A 102 13.21 8.84 1.72
N GLY A 103 13.55 7.99 2.70
CA GLY A 103 14.15 6.68 2.45
C GLY A 103 13.23 5.74 1.68
N ALA A 104 11.96 5.65 2.06
CA ALA A 104 10.97 4.82 1.38
C ALA A 104 10.75 5.27 -0.07
N PHE A 105 10.72 6.58 -0.33
CA PHE A 105 10.66 7.15 -1.68
C PHE A 105 11.88 6.75 -2.52
N ALA A 106 13.08 6.94 -1.97
CA ALA A 106 14.31 6.54 -2.66
C ALA A 106 14.33 5.03 -2.94
N TRP A 107 13.98 4.20 -1.94
CA TRP A 107 13.90 2.75 -2.06
C TRP A 107 12.92 2.31 -3.15
N SER A 108 11.75 2.95 -3.22
CA SER A 108 10.72 2.62 -4.21
C SER A 108 11.17 2.97 -5.63
N ILE A 109 11.79 4.14 -5.82
CA ILE A 109 12.35 4.55 -7.12
C ILE A 109 13.47 3.62 -7.54
N THR A 110 14.41 3.32 -6.64
CA THR A 110 15.50 2.39 -6.91
C THR A 110 14.97 1.00 -7.27
N GLY A 111 14.01 0.47 -6.50
CA GLY A 111 13.37 -0.82 -6.79
C GLY A 111 12.69 -0.86 -8.16
N PHE A 112 11.97 0.22 -8.52
CA PHE A 112 11.35 0.33 -9.84
C PHE A 112 12.39 0.30 -10.97
N VAL A 113 13.48 1.05 -10.83
CA VAL A 113 14.56 1.08 -11.82
C VAL A 113 15.23 -0.29 -11.94
N ILE A 114 15.56 -0.94 -10.82
CA ILE A 114 16.19 -2.25 -10.81
C ILE A 114 15.28 -3.28 -11.47
N ILE A 115 14.01 -3.38 -11.06
CA ILE A 115 13.07 -4.35 -11.65
C ILE A 115 12.91 -4.11 -13.15
N SER A 116 12.82 -2.85 -13.59
CA SER A 116 12.75 -2.51 -15.01
C SER A 116 13.98 -3.02 -15.77
N ILE A 117 15.19 -2.75 -15.26
CA ILE A 117 16.44 -3.20 -15.88
C ILE A 117 16.54 -4.73 -15.87
N THR A 118 16.25 -5.39 -14.74
CA THR A 118 16.32 -6.84 -14.60
C THR A 118 15.32 -7.56 -15.51
N VAL A 119 14.08 -7.06 -15.62
CA VAL A 119 13.09 -7.64 -16.54
C VAL A 119 13.53 -7.46 -17.99
N LEU A 120 14.07 -6.30 -18.38
CA LEU A 120 14.60 -6.09 -19.72
C LEU A 120 15.82 -6.98 -20.01
N ALA A 121 16.72 -7.14 -19.05
CA ALA A 121 17.95 -7.93 -19.18
C ALA A 121 17.67 -9.44 -19.20
N CYS A 122 16.79 -9.95 -18.34
CA CYS A 122 16.41 -11.36 -18.30
C CYS A 122 15.44 -11.78 -19.43
N SER A 123 14.86 -10.82 -20.17
CA SER A 123 14.04 -11.07 -21.37
C SER A 123 14.88 -11.35 -22.63
N SER A 124 16.19 -11.10 -22.59
CA SER A 124 17.15 -11.54 -23.62
C SER A 124 17.48 -13.02 -23.39
N PRO A 125 16.98 -14.00 -24.18
CA PRO A 125 16.88 -14.05 -25.65
C PRO A 125 15.48 -14.46 -26.20
N ASN A 126 14.43 -14.45 -25.39
CA ASN A 126 13.05 -14.83 -25.77
C ASN A 126 12.10 -13.66 -25.55
N TYR A 127 12.22 -12.61 -26.36
CA TYR A 127 11.20 -11.57 -26.40
C TYR A 127 9.87 -12.22 -26.82
N ALA A 128 8.85 -12.13 -25.96
CA ALA A 128 7.49 -12.46 -26.36
C ALA A 128 7.12 -11.58 -27.55
N SER A 129 6.94 -12.19 -28.73
CA SER A 129 6.59 -11.50 -29.97
C SER A 129 5.42 -10.54 -29.72
N GLY A 130 5.47 -9.31 -30.23
CA GLY A 130 4.41 -8.31 -30.03
C GLY A 130 3.02 -8.81 -30.42
N LYS A 131 2.93 -9.80 -31.32
CA LYS A 131 1.68 -10.48 -31.68
C LYS A 131 1.11 -11.35 -30.54
N PHE A 132 1.96 -11.93 -29.69
CA PHE A 132 1.51 -12.65 -28.49
C PHE A 132 0.98 -11.68 -27.43
N VAL A 133 1.68 -10.58 -27.17
CA VAL A 133 1.32 -9.58 -26.13
C VAL A 133 0.07 -8.78 -26.49
N PHE A 134 -0.08 -8.37 -27.75
CA PHE A 134 -1.22 -7.54 -28.19
C PHE A 134 -2.36 -8.31 -28.84
N ALA A 135 -2.13 -9.54 -29.34
CA ALA A 135 -3.16 -10.31 -30.06
C ALA A 135 -3.54 -11.66 -29.42
N THR A 136 -2.88 -12.12 -28.36
CA THR A 136 -3.25 -13.39 -27.68
C THR A 136 -3.90 -13.12 -26.34
N PHE A 137 -5.23 -13.31 -26.27
CA PHE A 137 -5.97 -13.35 -25.01
C PHE A 137 -5.85 -14.76 -24.41
N ILE A 138 -5.04 -14.91 -23.35
CA ILE A 138 -5.00 -16.15 -22.56
C ILE A 138 -6.22 -16.14 -21.63
N ASN A 139 -7.36 -16.63 -22.13
CA ASN A 139 -8.56 -16.80 -21.32
C ASN A 139 -8.43 -18.13 -20.56
N GLY A 140 -8.33 -18.07 -19.23
CA GLY A 140 -8.03 -19.21 -18.36
C GLY A 140 -9.07 -20.32 -18.41
N LYS A 141 -8.97 -21.21 -19.40
CA LYS A 141 -9.56 -22.55 -19.32
C LYS A 141 -8.44 -23.55 -19.09
N PRO A 142 -8.51 -24.39 -18.04
CA PRO A 142 -7.52 -25.42 -17.82
C PRO A 142 -7.63 -26.44 -18.95
N VAL A 143 -6.54 -26.63 -19.70
CA VAL A 143 -6.43 -27.69 -20.69
C VAL A 143 -6.28 -28.99 -19.92
N VAL A 144 -7.36 -29.78 -19.85
CA VAL A 144 -7.29 -31.19 -19.47
C VAL A 144 -6.51 -31.91 -20.57
N LYS A 145 -5.54 -32.71 -20.14
CA LYS A 145 -4.66 -33.52 -20.98
C LYS A 145 -5.43 -34.43 -21.95
#